data_AF-A0A550CVA6-F1
#
_entry.id   AF-A0A550CVA6-F1
#
_cell.length_a   1.000
_cell.length_b   1.000
_cell.length_c   1.000
_cell.angle_alpha   90.00
_cell.angle_beta   90.00
_cell.angle_gamma   90.00
#
_symmetry.space_group_name_H-M   'P 1'
#
loop_
_entity.id
_entity.type
_entity.pdbx_description
1 polymer ?
#
loop_
_entity_poly.entity_id
_entity_poly.type
_entity_poly.pdbx_seq_one_letter_code
_entity_poly.pdbx_strand_id
1 'polypeptide(L)'
;MPPDKTKTTPSSNHRLSPYDRESDAGSTHKSTGDQSTITATKSDLIHSSGRLQGRGTAHEVLKCISKLRRTGKPYSIDVEIVHKQPEQHGGPSIVSAPCLKSVKLVIKDGDPSNESELTRLLDALQAPDLKKASILCLGESTGACENAAYKFLETAGESGKLTTVILSLRCRFKDPLKKYLRSSAAKHLTTLFLHTNAFLEDELVPIIPQTCFLSNLEKLVLRNAVRTNADPVIFFSALQRRHNAGNSKLRAVRITVVDGIPAEVVARAHAIGIEYQAYRRVSRKNREWFIE
;
A
#
# COMPACT_ATOMS: atom_id res chain seq x y z
N MET A 1 -6.76 -77.39 -4.51
CA MET A 1 -5.30 -77.16 -4.64
C MET A 1 -4.87 -76.10 -3.64
N PRO A 2 -3.66 -76.21 -3.08
CA PRO A 2 -3.22 -75.59 -1.83
C PRO A 2 -2.32 -74.33 -2.12
N PRO A 3 -1.40 -73.86 -1.26
CA PRO A 3 -1.39 -72.50 -0.70
C PRO A 3 -0.07 -71.72 -0.97
N ASP A 4 0.15 -70.67 -0.17
CA ASP A 4 1.45 -70.17 0.32
C ASP A 4 2.30 -69.26 -0.61
N LYS A 5 2.49 -67.98 -0.24
CA LYS A 5 3.48 -67.39 0.69
C LYS A 5 4.81 -67.07 0.01
N THR A 6 5.21 -65.81 0.12
CA THR A 6 6.59 -65.46 0.50
C THR A 6 6.60 -64.24 1.42
N LYS A 7 7.09 -64.51 2.63
CA LYS A 7 7.50 -63.58 3.69
C LYS A 7 8.90 -63.08 3.36
N THR A 8 9.20 -61.81 3.65
CA THR A 8 10.55 -61.40 4.11
C THR A 8 10.48 -60.07 4.90
N THR A 9 10.69 -60.15 6.22
CA THR A 9 11.42 -59.14 7.05
C THR A 9 12.93 -59.44 6.92
N PRO A 10 13.93 -58.60 7.30
CA PRO A 10 14.03 -57.61 8.40
C PRO A 10 14.59 -56.25 7.87
N SER A 11 15.05 -55.22 8.59
CA SER A 11 15.93 -55.12 9.76
C SER A 11 16.07 -53.65 10.18
N SER A 12 16.41 -53.46 11.44
CA SER A 12 16.83 -52.21 12.07
C SER A 12 17.97 -51.52 11.34
N ASN A 13 18.02 -50.18 11.41
CA ASN A 13 19.27 -49.51 11.72
C ASN A 13 19.03 -48.12 12.35
N HIS A 14 19.63 -47.98 13.53
CA HIS A 14 19.98 -46.74 14.19
C HIS A 14 20.71 -45.79 13.24
N ARG A 15 20.42 -44.48 13.34
CA ARG A 15 21.44 -43.43 13.24
C ARG A 15 20.98 -42.15 13.95
N LEU A 16 21.38 -42.10 15.22
CA LEU A 16 21.92 -40.97 15.98
C LEU A 16 21.59 -39.55 15.50
N SER A 17 20.78 -38.89 16.34
CA SER A 17 20.68 -37.45 16.52
C SER A 17 22.04 -36.84 16.93
N PRO A 18 22.51 -35.75 16.31
CA PRO A 18 23.81 -35.17 16.63
C PRO A 18 23.68 -33.83 17.36
N TYR A 19 23.08 -33.78 18.55
CA TYR A 19 23.25 -32.63 19.46
C TYR A 19 23.16 -33.08 20.92
N ASP A 20 24.28 -33.60 21.41
CA ASP A 20 24.58 -33.75 22.84
C ASP A 20 25.62 -32.68 23.22
N ARG A 21 25.32 -31.97 24.32
CA ARG A 21 26.19 -31.44 25.39
C ARG A 21 27.38 -30.51 25.06
N GLU A 22 27.33 -29.27 25.55
CA GLU A 22 27.92 -28.80 26.83
C GLU A 22 29.46 -28.71 26.78
N SER A 23 29.98 -27.47 26.90
CA SER A 23 30.79 -27.04 28.04
C SER A 23 31.85 -25.96 27.72
N ASP A 24 31.99 -25.08 28.71
CA ASP A 24 33.20 -24.39 29.17
C ASP A 24 33.72 -23.08 28.52
N ALA A 25 33.40 -22.00 29.25
CA ALA A 25 34.34 -21.21 30.03
C ALA A 25 35.59 -20.58 29.36
N GLY A 26 35.54 -19.25 29.26
CA GLY A 26 36.54 -18.36 29.86
C GLY A 26 37.83 -18.09 29.09
N SER A 27 37.99 -16.85 28.61
CA SER A 27 39.27 -16.13 28.68
C SER A 27 39.10 -14.63 28.42
N THR A 28 39.61 -13.83 29.34
CA THR A 28 39.75 -12.37 29.30
C THR A 28 40.99 -11.97 28.50
N HIS A 29 40.86 -10.99 27.59
CA HIS A 29 41.96 -10.06 27.28
C HIS A 29 41.45 -8.67 26.87
N LYS A 30 42.00 -7.65 27.54
CA LYS A 30 41.96 -6.23 27.20
C LYS A 30 42.54 -5.98 25.80
N SER A 31 41.90 -5.12 25.02
CA SER A 31 42.62 -4.17 24.17
C SER A 31 41.77 -2.93 23.88
N THR A 32 42.29 -1.80 24.34
CA THR A 32 41.97 -0.42 23.94
C THR A 32 42.39 -0.18 22.49
N GLY A 33 41.49 0.41 21.69
CA GLY A 33 41.82 0.85 20.34
C GLY A 33 40.63 1.52 19.68
N ASP A 34 40.55 2.85 19.83
CA ASP A 34 39.78 3.71 18.96
C ASP A 34 40.12 3.41 17.49
N GLN A 35 39.12 3.02 16.71
CA GLN A 35 39.02 3.44 15.32
C GLN A 35 37.54 3.38 14.91
N SER A 36 36.92 4.55 15.05
CA SER A 36 35.71 4.95 14.37
C SER A 36 35.82 4.59 12.89
N THR A 37 35.23 3.46 12.53
CA THR A 37 34.96 3.11 11.13
C THR A 37 33.48 3.33 10.97
N ILE A 38 33.11 4.59 10.67
CA ILE A 38 31.79 4.91 10.15
C ILE A 38 31.69 4.18 8.80
N THR A 39 31.19 2.96 8.81
CA THR A 39 30.72 2.30 7.60
C THR A 39 29.56 3.13 7.09
N ALA A 40 29.85 4.02 6.13
CA ALA A 40 28.85 4.74 5.37
C ALA A 40 27.89 3.70 4.79
N THR A 41 26.70 3.61 5.36
CA THR A 41 25.62 2.74 4.88
C THR A 41 25.27 3.21 3.48
N LYS A 42 25.87 2.58 2.47
CA LYS A 42 25.68 2.93 1.06
C LYS A 42 24.18 2.89 0.79
N SER A 43 23.62 4.00 0.34
CA SER A 43 22.20 4.07 0.02
C SER A 43 21.86 3.03 -1.05
N ASP A 44 20.86 2.19 -0.81
CA ASP A 44 20.37 1.19 -1.79
C ASP A 44 19.46 1.85 -2.85
N LEU A 45 19.42 3.19 -2.89
CA LEU A 45 18.69 3.95 -3.86
C LEU A 45 19.44 4.00 -5.20
N ILE A 46 18.79 3.50 -6.23
CA ILE A 46 19.29 3.49 -7.60
C ILE A 46 18.52 4.56 -8.38
N HIS A 47 19.27 5.44 -9.06
CA HIS A 47 18.73 6.42 -9.99
C HIS A 47 19.11 6.04 -11.42
N SER A 48 18.11 5.73 -12.23
CA SER A 48 18.30 5.44 -13.67
C SER A 48 17.19 6.10 -14.48
N SER A 49 17.55 6.78 -15.57
CA SER A 49 16.62 7.24 -16.61
C SER A 49 15.33 7.92 -16.12
N GLY A 50 15.42 8.83 -15.14
CA GLY A 50 14.23 9.52 -14.60
C GLY A 50 13.37 8.66 -13.67
N ARG A 51 13.96 7.63 -13.06
CA ARG A 51 13.32 6.80 -12.04
C ARG A 51 14.24 6.66 -10.82
N LEU A 52 13.67 6.85 -9.64
CA LEU A 52 14.28 6.48 -8.36
C LEU A 52 13.68 5.17 -7.89
N GLN A 53 14.52 4.18 -7.59
CA GLN A 53 14.09 2.89 -7.05
C GLN A 53 15.00 2.43 -5.90
N GLY A 54 14.55 1.44 -5.15
CA GLY A 54 15.34 0.78 -4.11
C GLY A 54 14.77 1.00 -2.73
N ARG A 55 15.65 1.00 -1.72
CA ARG A 55 15.28 1.16 -0.30
C ARG A 55 16.01 2.36 0.28
N GLY A 56 15.31 3.20 1.04
CA GLY A 56 15.94 4.35 1.67
C GLY A 56 15.08 5.03 2.74
N THR A 57 15.73 5.88 3.53
CA THR A 57 15.06 6.76 4.50
C THR A 57 14.39 7.93 3.80
N ALA A 58 13.55 8.69 4.53
CA ALA A 58 12.95 9.91 3.99
C ALA A 58 14.03 10.89 3.49
N HIS A 59 15.10 11.07 4.28
CA HIS A 59 16.18 11.99 3.95
C HIS A 59 16.91 11.58 2.66
N GLU A 60 17.24 10.29 2.51
CA GLU A 60 17.91 9.77 1.31
C GLU A 60 17.06 9.97 0.05
N VAL A 61 15.75 9.70 0.14
CA VAL A 61 14.80 9.90 -0.96
C VAL A 61 14.72 11.36 -1.36
N LEU A 62 14.53 12.26 -0.39
CA LEU A 62 14.44 13.71 -0.63
C LEU A 62 15.72 14.29 -1.23
N LYS A 63 16.90 13.81 -0.81
CA LYS A 63 18.20 14.17 -1.40
C LYS A 63 18.30 13.74 -2.87
N CYS A 64 17.75 12.57 -3.21
CA CYS A 64 17.72 12.08 -4.60
C CYS A 64 16.75 12.87 -5.48
N ILE A 65 15.62 13.34 -4.94
CA ILE A 65 14.67 14.21 -5.67
C ILE A 65 15.36 15.48 -6.18
N SER A 66 16.22 16.08 -5.36
CA SER A 66 16.97 17.28 -5.75
C SER A 66 17.88 17.03 -6.97
N LYS A 67 18.46 15.83 -7.10
CA LYS A 67 19.27 15.44 -8.26
C LYS A 67 18.41 15.23 -9.50
N LEU A 68 17.29 14.51 -9.34
CA LEU A 68 16.31 14.27 -10.40
C LEU A 68 15.75 15.56 -11.00
N ARG A 69 15.44 16.54 -10.14
CA ARG A 69 14.90 17.85 -10.54
C ARG A 69 15.82 18.60 -11.51
N ARG A 70 17.15 18.47 -11.38
CA ARG A 70 18.12 19.17 -12.25
C ARG A 70 18.01 18.76 -13.71
N THR A 71 17.41 17.59 -14.00
CA THR A 71 17.20 17.15 -15.37
C THR A 71 16.08 17.92 -16.08
N GLY A 72 15.18 18.57 -15.33
CA GLY A 72 13.97 19.24 -15.87
C GLY A 72 12.96 18.29 -16.54
N LYS A 73 13.22 16.98 -16.53
CA LYS A 73 12.38 15.98 -17.20
C LYS A 73 11.40 15.34 -16.22
N PRO A 74 10.24 14.85 -16.70
CA PRO A 74 9.34 14.04 -15.89
C PRO A 74 10.06 12.83 -15.29
N TYR A 75 9.76 12.52 -14.02
CA TYR A 75 10.34 11.37 -13.33
C TYR A 75 9.36 10.65 -12.42
N SER A 76 9.77 9.49 -11.92
CA SER A 76 8.99 8.64 -11.01
C SER A 76 9.83 8.13 -9.84
N ILE A 77 9.14 7.82 -8.74
CA ILE A 77 9.72 7.28 -7.51
C ILE A 77 9.00 5.96 -7.20
N ASP A 78 9.76 4.91 -6.92
CA ASP A 78 9.27 3.58 -6.55
C ASP A 78 10.20 2.99 -5.48
N VAL A 79 9.96 3.38 -4.23
CA VAL A 79 10.90 3.13 -3.13
C VAL A 79 10.22 2.45 -1.95
N GLU A 80 10.98 1.58 -1.31
CA GLU A 80 10.66 1.08 0.01
C GLU A 80 11.24 2.04 1.06
N ILE A 81 10.39 2.49 1.97
CA ILE A 81 10.77 3.37 3.07
C ILE A 81 11.21 2.52 4.24
N VAL A 82 12.44 2.76 4.68
CA VAL A 82 13.07 2.05 5.78
C VAL A 82 13.64 3.05 6.78
N HIS A 83 13.61 2.68 8.05
CA HIS A 83 14.33 3.36 9.11
C HIS A 83 15.77 2.84 9.15
N LYS A 84 16.73 3.77 9.13
CA LYS A 84 18.13 3.53 9.49
C LYS A 84 18.38 4.29 10.79
N GLN A 85 19.28 3.77 11.64
CA GLN A 85 19.61 4.40 12.93
C GLN A 85 19.76 5.93 12.79
N PRO A 86 19.31 6.70 13.79
CA PRO A 86 19.17 8.15 13.66
C PRO A 86 20.53 8.79 13.42
N GLU A 87 20.79 9.19 12.17
CA GLU A 87 21.67 10.33 11.94
C GLU A 87 20.96 11.54 12.57
N GLN A 88 21.66 12.30 13.41
CA GLN A 88 21.16 13.51 14.08
C GLN A 88 20.91 14.64 13.06
N HIS A 89 19.94 14.44 12.19
CA HIS A 89 19.53 15.39 11.20
C HIS A 89 18.15 15.90 11.58
N GLY A 90 18.01 17.22 11.67
CA GLY A 90 16.72 17.87 11.88
C GLY A 90 15.69 17.38 10.85
N GLY A 91 14.40 17.55 11.16
CA GLY A 91 13.32 17.13 10.27
C GLY A 91 13.53 17.64 8.84
N PRO A 92 13.20 16.84 7.81
CA PRO A 92 13.47 17.23 6.43
C PRO A 92 12.75 18.55 6.09
N SER A 93 13.48 19.45 5.44
CA SER A 93 12.89 20.66 4.87
C SER A 93 11.91 20.30 3.75
N ILE A 94 10.93 21.19 3.50
CA ILE A 94 9.97 21.02 2.41
C ILE A 94 10.73 20.94 1.07
N VAL A 95 10.44 19.89 0.29
CA VAL A 95 11.01 19.66 -1.04
C VAL A 95 9.93 19.71 -2.10
N SER A 96 10.05 20.69 -3.00
CA SER A 96 9.19 20.79 -4.18
C SER A 96 9.70 19.92 -5.33
N ALA A 97 8.79 19.11 -5.88
CA ALA A 97 8.99 18.09 -6.90
C ALA A 97 8.01 18.27 -8.10
N PRO A 98 8.05 19.39 -8.84
CA PRO A 98 7.07 19.73 -9.88
C PRO A 98 7.17 18.89 -11.16
N CYS A 99 8.15 18.00 -11.30
CA CYS A 99 8.25 17.08 -12.43
C CYS A 99 7.97 15.62 -12.03
N LEU A 100 7.67 15.36 -10.76
CA LEU A 100 7.32 14.02 -10.29
C LEU A 100 5.93 13.64 -10.81
N LYS A 101 5.84 12.61 -11.65
CA LYS A 101 4.58 12.15 -12.26
C LYS A 101 3.96 10.96 -11.56
N SER A 102 4.77 10.10 -10.95
CA SER A 102 4.29 8.93 -10.23
C SER A 102 5.13 8.66 -9.00
N VAL A 103 4.48 8.38 -7.87
CA VAL A 103 5.12 7.95 -6.63
C VAL A 103 4.53 6.62 -6.19
N LYS A 104 5.40 5.67 -5.85
CA LYS A 104 5.07 4.44 -5.15
C LYS A 104 5.97 4.33 -3.92
N LEU A 105 5.36 4.37 -2.75
CA LEU A 105 6.01 4.28 -1.44
C LEU A 105 5.52 3.00 -0.76
N VAL A 106 6.46 2.16 -0.35
CA VAL A 106 6.16 0.88 0.29
C VAL A 106 6.80 0.84 1.68
N ILE A 107 6.03 0.42 2.68
CA ILE A 107 6.55 -0.07 3.95
C ILE A 107 6.19 -1.55 4.01
N LYS A 108 7.19 -2.43 4.18
CA LYS A 108 6.96 -3.89 4.21
C LYS A 108 6.55 -4.43 5.57
N ASP A 109 6.96 -3.73 6.61
CA ASP A 109 6.86 -4.19 7.99
C ASP A 109 6.13 -3.07 8.75
N GLY A 110 5.08 -3.39 9.51
CA GLY A 110 4.34 -2.42 10.35
C GLY A 110 5.17 -1.86 11.53
N ASP A 111 6.47 -1.67 11.33
CA ASP A 111 7.40 -1.03 12.25
C ASP A 111 7.06 0.47 12.35
N PRO A 112 6.74 0.96 13.56
CA PRO A 112 6.46 2.37 13.80
C PRO A 112 7.57 3.33 13.31
N SER A 113 8.82 2.87 13.27
CA SER A 113 9.97 3.65 12.83
C SER A 113 9.93 3.90 11.31
N ASN A 114 9.57 2.88 10.53
CA ASN A 114 9.38 3.01 9.09
C ASN A 114 8.19 3.91 8.77
N GLU A 115 7.11 3.81 9.56
CA GLU A 115 5.96 4.71 9.46
C GLU A 115 6.32 6.16 9.76
N SER A 116 7.19 6.39 10.76
CA SER A 116 7.70 7.73 11.07
C SER A 116 8.48 8.31 9.89
N GLU A 117 9.34 7.52 9.25
CA GLU A 117 10.05 7.93 8.04
C GLU A 117 9.10 8.24 6.87
N LEU A 118 8.09 7.40 6.63
CA LEU A 118 7.11 7.70 5.59
C LEU A 118 6.31 8.97 5.89
N THR A 119 5.91 9.17 7.15
CA THR A 119 5.23 10.39 7.60
C THR A 119 6.08 11.62 7.32
N ARG A 120 7.36 11.60 7.71
CA ARG A 120 8.32 12.68 7.44
C ARG A 120 8.47 12.95 5.94
N LEU A 121 8.56 11.90 5.12
CA LEU A 121 8.64 12.03 3.67
C LEU A 121 7.39 12.69 3.09
N LEU A 122 6.21 12.24 3.50
CA LEU A 122 4.92 12.75 3.02
C LEU A 122 4.68 14.21 3.42
N ASP A 123 5.04 14.59 4.64
CA ASP A 123 4.93 15.97 5.12
C ASP A 123 5.92 16.93 4.43
N ALA A 124 7.09 16.44 4.03
CA ALA A 124 8.11 17.25 3.36
C ALA A 124 7.90 17.35 1.84
N LEU A 125 7.25 16.37 1.20
CA LEU A 125 7.16 16.28 -0.25
C LEU A 125 5.98 17.07 -0.84
N GLN A 126 6.28 18.05 -1.68
CA GLN A 126 5.28 18.75 -2.50
C GLN A 126 5.38 18.32 -3.96
N ALA A 127 4.34 17.68 -4.50
CA ALA A 127 4.34 17.15 -5.87
C ALA A 127 3.11 17.66 -6.66
N PRO A 128 3.09 18.94 -7.08
CA PRO A 128 1.91 19.55 -7.72
C PRO A 128 1.55 18.93 -9.07
N ASP A 129 2.46 18.17 -9.67
CA ASP A 129 2.34 17.60 -11.01
C ASP A 129 2.14 16.09 -11.02
N LEU A 130 1.89 15.54 -9.83
CA LEU A 130 1.70 14.12 -9.60
C LEU A 130 0.43 13.64 -10.31
N LYS A 131 0.57 12.57 -11.11
CA LYS A 131 -0.56 11.92 -11.79
C LYS A 131 -1.03 10.66 -11.07
N LYS A 132 -0.08 9.95 -10.45
CA LYS A 132 -0.31 8.68 -9.75
C LYS A 132 0.37 8.66 -8.39
N ALA A 133 -0.38 8.28 -7.36
CA ALA A 133 0.13 7.99 -6.03
C ALA A 133 -0.17 6.55 -5.63
N SER A 134 0.81 5.85 -5.07
CA SER A 134 0.66 4.53 -4.49
C SER A 134 1.35 4.50 -3.14
N ILE A 135 0.58 4.42 -2.05
CA ILE A 135 1.10 4.39 -0.68
C ILE A 135 0.69 3.07 -0.06
N LEU A 136 1.67 2.22 0.21
CA LEU A 136 1.48 0.82 0.54
C LEU A 136 2.13 0.51 1.90
N CYS A 137 1.34 0.53 2.96
CA CYS A 137 1.76 0.08 4.29
C CYS A 137 1.32 -1.37 4.48
N LEU A 138 2.24 -2.30 4.25
CA LEU A 138 2.01 -3.73 4.45
C LEU A 138 2.16 -4.03 5.94
N GLY A 139 1.05 -4.10 6.66
CA GLY A 139 1.06 -4.35 8.11
C GLY A 139 0.04 -3.50 8.86
N GLU A 140 0.36 -3.17 10.10
CA GLU A 140 -0.38 -2.13 10.83
C GLU A 140 0.02 -0.75 10.26
N SER A 141 -0.92 0.19 10.28
CA SER A 141 -0.67 1.61 10.02
C SER A 141 -1.22 2.44 11.17
N THR A 142 -0.43 3.40 11.65
CA THR A 142 -0.82 4.37 12.67
C THR A 142 -1.67 5.50 12.09
N GLY A 143 -2.40 6.18 12.96
CA GLY A 143 -3.21 7.34 12.56
C GLY A 143 -2.38 8.49 12.03
N ALA A 144 -1.16 8.69 12.54
CA ALA A 144 -0.24 9.72 12.04
C ALA A 144 0.15 9.44 10.57
N CYS A 145 0.53 8.21 10.26
CA CYS A 145 0.89 7.81 8.91
C CYS A 145 -0.29 7.93 7.93
N GLU A 146 -1.48 7.46 8.33
CA GLU A 146 -2.69 7.58 7.50
C GLU A 146 -3.04 9.05 7.24
N ASN A 147 -3.00 9.88 8.28
CA ASN A 147 -3.34 11.30 8.15
C ASN A 147 -2.34 12.06 7.25
N ALA A 148 -1.04 11.76 7.37
CA ALA A 148 -0.02 12.30 6.49
C ALA A 148 -0.22 11.87 5.02
N ALA A 149 -0.62 10.61 4.79
CA ALA A 149 -0.95 10.13 3.45
C ALA A 149 -2.13 10.91 2.86
N TYR A 150 -3.23 11.07 3.58
CA TYR A 150 -4.39 11.83 3.07
C TYR A 150 -4.08 13.31 2.85
N LYS A 151 -3.32 13.94 3.75
CA LYS A 151 -2.87 15.34 3.60
C LYS A 151 -1.99 15.50 2.37
N PHE A 152 -1.03 14.60 2.16
CA PHE A 152 -0.19 14.60 0.95
C PHE A 152 -1.04 14.49 -0.33
N LEU A 153 -2.03 13.59 -0.35
CA LEU A 153 -2.91 13.42 -1.51
C LEU A 153 -3.82 14.62 -1.76
N GLU A 154 -4.29 15.27 -0.69
CA GLU A 154 -5.07 16.51 -0.78
C GLU A 154 -4.23 17.60 -1.46
N THR A 155 -3.02 17.87 -0.94
CA THR A 155 -2.11 18.88 -1.51
C THR A 155 -1.63 18.52 -2.93
N ALA A 156 -1.26 17.26 -3.19
CA ALA A 156 -0.84 16.84 -4.53
C ALA A 156 -1.98 16.89 -5.56
N GLY A 157 -3.23 16.81 -5.11
CA GLY A 157 -4.41 16.86 -5.97
C GLY A 157 -4.97 18.25 -6.22
N GLU A 158 -4.47 19.31 -5.55
CA GLU A 158 -4.93 20.70 -5.73
C GLU A 158 -4.84 21.17 -7.19
N SER A 159 -3.85 20.69 -7.94
CA SER A 159 -3.68 21.02 -9.37
C SER A 159 -4.66 20.30 -10.30
N GLY A 160 -5.43 19.33 -9.78
CA GLY A 160 -6.30 18.45 -10.56
C GLY A 160 -5.58 17.44 -11.45
N LYS A 161 -4.24 17.34 -11.36
CA LYS A 161 -3.45 16.40 -12.18
C LYS A 161 -3.42 14.98 -11.61
N LEU A 162 -3.63 14.83 -10.30
CA LEU A 162 -3.68 13.54 -9.63
C LEU A 162 -4.97 12.81 -10.00
N THR A 163 -4.84 11.72 -10.76
CA THR A 163 -5.98 10.97 -11.31
C THR A 163 -6.06 9.54 -10.78
N THR A 164 -4.92 8.98 -10.38
CA THR A 164 -4.84 7.60 -9.87
C THR A 164 -4.30 7.57 -8.46
N VAL A 165 -5.06 6.97 -7.54
CA VAL A 165 -4.66 6.76 -6.15
C VAL A 165 -4.81 5.29 -5.78
N ILE A 166 -3.75 4.73 -5.22
CA ILE A 166 -3.71 3.36 -4.71
C ILE A 166 -3.24 3.41 -3.27
N LEU A 167 -4.11 3.04 -2.33
CA LEU A 167 -3.78 3.00 -0.91
C LEU A 167 -3.89 1.56 -0.43
N SER A 168 -2.85 1.10 0.25
CA SER A 168 -2.90 -0.10 1.08
C SER A 168 -2.60 0.33 2.50
N LEU A 169 -3.65 0.64 3.26
CA LEU A 169 -3.59 1.19 4.62
C LEU A 169 -4.65 0.47 5.46
N ARG A 170 -4.47 0.35 6.78
CA ARG A 170 -5.49 -0.26 7.64
C ARG A 170 -6.82 0.51 7.60
N CYS A 171 -6.78 1.82 7.31
CA CYS A 171 -7.88 2.77 7.36
C CYS A 171 -8.63 2.69 8.69
N ARG A 172 -7.89 2.55 9.80
CA ARG A 172 -8.51 2.53 11.14
C ARG A 172 -9.13 3.88 11.46
N PHE A 173 -8.61 4.95 10.87
CA PHE A 173 -9.06 6.31 11.06
C PHE A 173 -9.93 6.73 9.87
N LYS A 174 -11.25 6.58 10.04
CA LYS A 174 -12.26 6.83 9.01
C LYS A 174 -12.41 8.33 8.68
N ASP A 175 -12.22 9.22 9.65
CA ASP A 175 -12.44 10.66 9.46
C ASP A 175 -11.48 11.30 8.45
N PRO A 176 -10.14 11.09 8.51
CA PRO A 176 -9.24 11.59 7.48
C PRO A 176 -9.56 11.07 6.07
N LEU A 177 -9.92 9.79 5.94
CA LEU A 177 -10.36 9.21 4.66
C LEU A 177 -11.62 9.92 4.15
N LYS A 178 -12.63 10.06 5.01
CA LYS A 178 -13.88 10.73 4.69
C LYS A 178 -13.66 12.19 4.28
N LYS A 179 -12.78 12.91 4.97
CA LYS A 179 -12.37 14.27 4.61
C LYS A 179 -11.73 14.30 3.22
N TYR A 180 -10.76 13.42 2.97
CA TYR A 180 -10.10 13.33 1.67
C TYR A 180 -11.08 13.01 0.54
N LEU A 181 -11.95 12.01 0.69
CA LEU A 181 -12.93 11.63 -0.34
C LEU A 181 -13.94 12.75 -0.66
N ARG A 182 -14.15 13.70 0.26
CA ARG A 182 -14.99 14.89 0.08
C ARG A 182 -14.23 16.12 -0.40
N SER A 183 -12.91 16.04 -0.53
CA SER A 183 -12.07 17.15 -0.97
C SER A 183 -12.21 17.43 -2.47
N SER A 184 -11.86 18.64 -2.89
CA SER A 184 -11.74 19.00 -4.31
C SER A 184 -10.69 18.14 -5.02
N ALA A 185 -9.59 17.79 -4.34
CA ALA A 185 -8.55 16.91 -4.88
C ALA A 185 -9.11 15.55 -5.34
N ALA A 186 -9.99 14.93 -4.54
CA ALA A 186 -10.58 13.63 -4.87
C ALA A 186 -11.55 13.70 -6.07
N LYS A 187 -12.11 14.87 -6.40
CA LYS A 187 -13.02 15.06 -7.55
C LYS A 187 -12.37 14.71 -8.90
N HIS A 188 -11.05 14.89 -8.99
CA HIS A 188 -10.28 14.66 -10.22
C HIS A 188 -9.85 13.20 -10.41
N LEU A 189 -10.04 12.36 -9.39
CA LEU A 189 -9.69 10.95 -9.49
C LEU A 189 -10.53 10.25 -10.56
N THR A 190 -9.85 9.58 -11.47
CA THR A 190 -10.44 8.61 -12.40
C THR A 190 -10.37 7.20 -11.83
N THR A 191 -9.38 6.95 -10.97
CA THR A 191 -9.07 5.61 -10.46
C THR A 191 -8.74 5.66 -8.98
N LEU A 192 -9.48 4.90 -8.17
CA LEU A 192 -9.27 4.77 -6.74
C LEU A 192 -9.20 3.29 -6.34
N PHE A 193 -8.08 2.91 -5.75
CA PHE A 193 -7.89 1.60 -5.12
C PHE A 193 -7.69 1.80 -3.62
N LEU A 194 -8.55 1.19 -2.82
CA LEU A 194 -8.48 1.14 -1.37
C LEU A 194 -8.33 -0.31 -0.94
N HIS A 195 -7.12 -0.70 -0.57
CA HIS A 195 -6.83 -1.95 0.11
C HIS A 195 -6.75 -1.68 1.61
N THR A 196 -7.64 -2.31 2.38
CA THR A 196 -7.84 -2.00 3.79
C THR A 196 -8.19 -3.22 4.63
N ASN A 197 -8.26 -3.05 5.95
CA ASN A 197 -8.87 -4.02 6.85
C ASN A 197 -10.17 -3.48 7.47
N ALA A 198 -10.52 -2.23 7.18
CA ALA A 198 -11.72 -1.58 7.70
C ALA A 198 -12.96 -1.88 6.85
N PHE A 199 -14.11 -1.88 7.51
CA PHE A 199 -15.41 -1.81 6.85
C PHE A 199 -15.68 -0.35 6.46
N LEU A 200 -15.83 -0.11 5.14
CA LEU A 200 -15.86 1.25 4.57
C LEU A 200 -17.25 1.67 4.06
N GLU A 201 -18.28 0.87 4.32
CA GLU A 201 -19.64 1.15 3.84
C GLU A 201 -20.13 2.53 4.30
N ASP A 202 -20.01 2.82 5.60
CA ASP A 202 -20.48 4.08 6.21
C ASP A 202 -19.77 5.31 5.65
N GLU A 203 -18.55 5.16 5.17
CA GLU A 203 -17.77 6.23 4.58
C GLU A 203 -18.11 6.42 3.09
N LEU A 204 -18.30 5.33 2.35
CA LEU A 204 -18.43 5.36 0.90
C LEU A 204 -19.87 5.49 0.42
N VAL A 205 -20.83 4.78 1.02
CA VAL A 205 -22.24 4.78 0.62
C VAL A 205 -22.86 6.19 0.63
N PRO A 206 -22.55 7.07 1.59
CA PRO A 206 -23.05 8.44 1.57
C PRO A 206 -22.36 9.35 0.53
N ILE A 207 -21.13 9.02 0.11
CA ILE A 207 -20.30 9.87 -0.77
C ILE A 207 -20.52 9.53 -2.24
N ILE A 208 -20.54 8.24 -2.59
CA ILE A 208 -20.68 7.75 -3.97
C ILE A 208 -21.83 8.39 -4.78
N PRO A 209 -23.06 8.53 -4.24
CA PRO A 209 -24.18 9.08 -4.99
C PRO A 209 -24.10 10.61 -5.18
N GLN A 210 -23.21 11.30 -4.44
CA GLN A 210 -23.10 12.75 -4.50
C GLN A 210 -22.35 13.18 -5.77
N THR A 211 -22.94 14.07 -6.56
CA THR A 211 -22.37 14.54 -7.83
C THR A 211 -21.13 15.41 -7.63
N CYS A 212 -21.00 16.07 -6.47
CA CYS A 212 -19.85 16.90 -6.13
C CYS A 212 -18.59 16.10 -5.77
N PHE A 213 -18.74 14.83 -5.37
CA PHE A 213 -17.63 14.00 -4.89
C PHE A 213 -17.27 12.89 -5.89
N LEU A 214 -15.96 12.65 -6.04
CA LEU A 214 -15.42 11.61 -6.93
C LEU A 214 -16.00 11.68 -8.36
N SER A 215 -16.34 12.87 -8.86
CA SER A 215 -17.20 13.02 -10.05
C SER A 215 -16.62 12.43 -11.35
N ASN A 216 -15.31 12.28 -11.42
CA ASN A 216 -14.61 11.73 -12.57
C ASN A 216 -14.24 10.26 -12.42
N LEU A 217 -14.68 9.60 -11.34
CA LEU A 217 -14.29 8.24 -11.05
C LEU A 217 -14.84 7.27 -12.09
N GLU A 218 -13.93 6.54 -12.73
CA GLU A 218 -14.20 5.52 -13.74
C GLU A 218 -13.97 4.11 -13.20
N LYS A 219 -13.04 3.97 -12.25
CA LYS A 219 -12.68 2.70 -11.62
C LYS A 219 -12.58 2.84 -10.10
N LEU A 220 -13.34 2.01 -9.39
CA LEU A 220 -13.30 1.89 -7.93
C LEU A 220 -12.94 0.46 -7.54
N VAL A 221 -11.94 0.32 -6.69
CA VAL A 221 -11.50 -0.96 -6.17
C VAL A 221 -11.44 -0.90 -4.67
N LEU A 222 -12.25 -1.70 -4.00
CA LEU A 222 -12.28 -1.87 -2.56
C LEU A 222 -11.84 -3.30 -2.27
N ARG A 223 -10.66 -3.45 -1.69
CA ARG A 223 -10.15 -4.75 -1.25
C ARG A 223 -10.07 -4.72 0.27
N ASN A 224 -10.73 -5.64 0.93
CA ASN A 224 -10.55 -5.89 2.35
C ASN A 224 -9.87 -7.25 2.56
N ALA A 225 -8.82 -7.30 3.36
CA ALA A 225 -8.04 -8.52 3.56
C ALA A 225 -8.72 -9.52 4.52
N VAL A 226 -9.65 -9.06 5.36
CA VAL A 226 -10.24 -9.85 6.46
C VAL A 226 -11.72 -10.14 6.24
N ARG A 227 -12.49 -9.16 5.76
CA ARG A 227 -13.97 -9.19 5.69
C ARG A 227 -14.50 -8.58 4.39
N THR A 228 -15.81 -8.57 4.24
CA THR A 228 -16.52 -7.79 3.21
C THR A 228 -16.27 -6.29 3.39
N ASN A 229 -16.09 -5.53 2.31
CA ASN A 229 -15.89 -4.06 2.38
C ASN A 229 -17.19 -3.30 2.66
N ALA A 230 -18.27 -3.75 2.03
CA ALA A 230 -19.62 -3.22 2.06
C ALA A 230 -20.57 -4.32 1.56
N ASP A 231 -21.82 -4.29 2.02
CA ASP A 231 -22.88 -5.12 1.47
C ASP A 231 -23.03 -4.83 -0.03
N PRO A 232 -22.97 -5.86 -0.89
CA PRO A 232 -22.97 -5.66 -2.34
C PRO A 232 -24.26 -5.02 -2.87
N VAL A 233 -25.40 -5.26 -2.23
CA VAL A 233 -26.72 -4.76 -2.61
C VAL A 233 -26.88 -3.29 -2.19
N ILE A 234 -26.50 -2.96 -0.96
CA ILE A 234 -26.51 -1.59 -0.45
C ILE A 234 -25.54 -0.72 -1.26
N PHE A 235 -24.34 -1.23 -1.49
CA PHE A 235 -23.32 -0.53 -2.28
C PHE A 235 -23.79 -0.30 -3.71
N PHE A 236 -24.37 -1.32 -4.37
CA PHE A 236 -24.96 -1.17 -5.70
C PHE A 236 -26.08 -0.13 -5.73
N SER A 237 -26.94 -0.08 -4.72
CA SER A 237 -28.01 0.93 -4.62
C SER A 237 -27.45 2.36 -4.58
N ALA A 238 -26.27 2.57 -3.98
CA ALA A 238 -25.56 3.85 -4.05
C ALA A 238 -25.03 4.15 -5.46
N LEU A 239 -24.48 3.15 -6.16
CA LEU A 239 -24.02 3.28 -7.55
C LEU A 239 -25.17 3.60 -8.51
N GLN A 240 -26.32 2.96 -8.34
CA GLN A 240 -27.50 3.22 -9.16
C GLN A 240 -28.00 4.66 -8.97
N ARG A 241 -28.06 5.15 -7.72
CA ARG A 241 -28.37 6.56 -7.44
C ARG A 241 -27.39 7.52 -8.10
N ARG A 242 -26.09 7.21 -8.04
CA ARG A 242 -25.04 7.98 -8.73
C ARG A 242 -25.29 8.07 -10.23
N HIS A 243 -25.58 6.93 -10.87
CA HIS A 243 -25.87 6.87 -12.30
C HIS A 243 -27.12 7.68 -12.65
N ASN A 244 -28.20 7.52 -11.89
CA ASN A 244 -29.47 8.24 -12.10
C ASN A 244 -29.32 9.76 -11.90
N ALA A 245 -28.36 10.21 -11.09
CA ALA A 245 -28.00 11.61 -10.94
C ALA A 245 -27.12 12.16 -12.09
N GLY A 246 -26.92 11.40 -13.17
CA GLY A 246 -26.15 11.80 -14.35
C GLY A 246 -24.65 11.55 -14.26
N ASN A 247 -24.17 10.90 -13.19
CA ASN A 247 -22.75 10.62 -12.99
C ASN A 247 -22.39 9.18 -13.40
N SER A 248 -22.49 8.91 -14.70
CA SER A 248 -22.35 7.60 -15.33
C SER A 248 -20.92 7.23 -15.78
N LYS A 249 -19.91 8.01 -15.38
CA LYS A 249 -18.51 7.74 -15.77
C LYS A 249 -17.93 6.47 -15.14
N LEU A 250 -18.45 6.05 -14.00
CA LEU A 250 -17.99 4.86 -13.28
C LEU A 250 -18.34 3.61 -14.08
N ARG A 251 -17.33 2.88 -14.56
CA ARG A 251 -17.49 1.71 -15.43
C ARG A 251 -17.05 0.42 -14.77
N ALA A 252 -16.14 0.48 -13.79
CA ALA A 252 -15.60 -0.70 -13.14
C ALA A 252 -15.62 -0.56 -11.62
N VAL A 253 -16.23 -1.54 -10.95
CA VAL A 253 -16.27 -1.63 -9.50
C VAL A 253 -15.86 -3.03 -9.07
N ARG A 254 -14.81 -3.12 -8.24
CA ARG A 254 -14.37 -4.36 -7.60
C ARG A 254 -14.47 -4.24 -6.09
N ILE A 255 -15.13 -5.18 -5.42
CA ILE A 255 -15.26 -5.21 -3.97
C ILE A 255 -14.87 -6.56 -3.37
N THR A 256 -14.33 -6.60 -2.15
CA THR A 256 -14.26 -7.87 -1.41
C THR A 256 -15.64 -8.20 -0.84
N VAL A 257 -16.12 -9.40 -1.17
CA VAL A 257 -17.34 -10.01 -0.63
C VAL A 257 -17.07 -11.47 -0.29
N VAL A 258 -17.59 -11.95 0.84
CA VAL A 258 -17.35 -13.33 1.30
C VAL A 258 -18.15 -14.33 0.47
N ASP A 259 -19.43 -14.06 0.25
CA ASP A 259 -20.37 -15.00 -0.39
C ASP A 259 -20.59 -14.70 -1.89
N GLY A 260 -19.77 -13.83 -2.47
CA GLY A 260 -19.95 -13.34 -3.84
C GLY A 260 -20.95 -12.20 -3.95
N ILE A 261 -21.21 -11.77 -5.20
CA ILE A 261 -22.22 -10.75 -5.52
C ILE A 261 -23.44 -11.48 -6.08
N PRO A 262 -24.66 -11.22 -5.60
CA PRO A 262 -25.87 -11.82 -6.17
C PRO A 262 -25.97 -11.58 -7.68
N ALA A 263 -26.33 -12.61 -8.45
CA ALA A 263 -26.36 -12.54 -9.91
C ALA A 263 -27.30 -11.43 -10.44
N GLU A 264 -28.43 -11.19 -9.76
CA GLU A 264 -29.35 -10.10 -10.08
C GLU A 264 -28.66 -8.73 -9.99
N VAL A 265 -27.85 -8.52 -8.95
CA VAL A 265 -27.11 -7.26 -8.75
C VAL A 265 -26.08 -7.06 -9.86
N VAL A 266 -25.38 -8.13 -10.27
CA VAL A 266 -24.44 -8.08 -11.40
C VAL A 266 -25.17 -7.74 -12.71
N ALA A 267 -26.31 -8.37 -12.99
CA ALA A 267 -27.10 -8.09 -14.18
C ALA A 267 -27.59 -6.64 -14.21
N ARG A 268 -28.08 -6.13 -13.07
CA ARG A 268 -28.52 -4.73 -12.93
C ARG A 268 -27.36 -3.74 -13.07
N ALA A 269 -26.18 -4.06 -12.56
CA ALA A 269 -24.99 -3.25 -12.76
C ALA A 269 -24.58 -3.18 -14.23
N HIS A 270 -24.58 -4.32 -14.91
CA HIS A 270 -24.30 -4.37 -16.35
C HIS A 270 -25.30 -3.55 -17.16
N ALA A 271 -26.59 -3.58 -16.80
CA ALA A 271 -27.63 -2.79 -17.46
C ALA A 271 -27.39 -1.27 -17.39
N ILE A 272 -26.66 -0.79 -16.37
CA ILE A 272 -26.26 0.62 -16.23
C ILE A 272 -24.79 0.86 -16.62
N GLY A 273 -24.16 -0.08 -17.33
CA GLY A 273 -22.80 0.05 -17.85
C GLY A 273 -21.68 -0.13 -16.82
N ILE A 274 -21.95 -0.76 -15.68
CA ILE A 274 -20.97 -1.02 -14.62
C ILE A 274 -20.58 -2.51 -14.59
N GLU A 275 -19.29 -2.78 -14.80
CA GLU A 275 -18.66 -4.05 -14.50
C GLU A 275 -18.50 -4.20 -12.98
N TYR A 276 -19.39 -4.96 -12.33
CA TYR A 276 -19.39 -5.14 -10.88
C TYR A 276 -18.91 -6.53 -10.48
N GLN A 277 -17.74 -6.60 -9.85
CA GLN A 277 -17.02 -7.85 -9.61
C GLN A 277 -16.61 -8.03 -8.16
N ALA A 278 -16.57 -9.29 -7.74
CA ALA A 278 -16.01 -9.70 -6.47
C ALA A 278 -14.50 -9.99 -6.59
N TYR A 279 -13.72 -9.65 -5.57
CA TYR A 279 -12.43 -10.30 -5.37
C TYR A 279 -12.65 -11.77 -5.00
N ARG A 280 -12.10 -12.69 -5.79
CA ARG A 280 -12.03 -14.10 -5.39
C ARG A 280 -11.14 -14.21 -4.16
N ARG A 281 -11.68 -14.76 -3.07
CA ARG A 281 -10.90 -15.04 -1.86
C ARG A 281 -9.85 -16.10 -2.21
N VAL A 282 -8.60 -15.70 -2.39
CA VAL A 282 -7.48 -16.66 -2.48
C VAL A 282 -7.38 -17.32 -1.10
N SER A 283 -7.55 -18.64 -1.05
CA SER A 283 -7.54 -19.40 0.20
C SER A 283 -6.29 -19.10 1.04
N ARG A 284 -6.42 -19.16 2.36
CA ARG A 284 -5.44 -18.75 3.40
C ARG A 284 -4.00 -19.31 3.28
N LYS A 285 -3.69 -20.18 2.32
CA LYS A 285 -2.38 -20.84 2.22
C LYS A 285 -1.27 -19.98 1.59
N ASN A 286 -1.59 -18.94 0.82
CA ASN A 286 -0.57 -18.08 0.21
C ASN A 286 -0.69 -16.64 0.73
N ARG A 287 0.00 -16.33 1.84
CA ARG A 287 0.24 -14.95 2.30
C ARG A 287 1.32 -14.28 1.44
N GLU A 288 1.10 -14.22 0.13
CA GLU A 288 1.82 -13.29 -0.72
C GLU A 288 0.83 -12.18 -1.09
N TRP A 289 1.16 -10.97 -0.67
CA TRP A 289 0.40 -9.77 -0.97
C TRP A 289 0.51 -9.47 -2.47
N PHE A 290 -0.26 -10.17 -3.30
CA PHE A 290 -0.31 -9.89 -4.73
C PHE A 290 -1.00 -8.54 -4.95
N ILE A 291 -0.19 -7.55 -5.29
CA ILE A 291 -0.60 -6.30 -5.91
C ILE A 291 -0.38 -6.50 -7.41
N GLU A 292 -1.43 -6.92 -8.13
CA GLU A 292 -1.54 -6.81 -9.59
C GLU A 292 -2.33 -5.55 -9.95
#